data_AF-A0A2N0VME0-F1
#
_entry.id   AF-A0A2N0VME0-F1
#
_cell.length_a   1.000
_cell.length_b   1.000
_cell.length_c   1.000
_cell.angle_alpha   90.00
_cell.angle_beta   90.00
_cell.angle_gamma   90.00
#
_symmetry.space_group_name_H-M   'P 1'
#
loop_
_entity.id
_entity.type
_entity.pdbx_description
1 polymer ?
#
loop_
_entity_poly.entity_id
_entity_poly.type
_entity_poly.pdbx_seq_one_letter_code
_entity_poly.pdbx_strand_id
1 'polypeptide(L)' 'MEIRKMADYIRDQCIEAARDGFRDASISGLCAEGAMEAAISAMQSLDVDKLIKESEQNED' A
#
# COMPACT_ATOMS: atom_id res chain seq x y z
N MET A 1 19.99 2.09 -7.84
CA MET A 1 19.35 1.96 -6.51
C MET A 1 19.76 0.67 -5.80
N GLU A 2 19.95 0.71 -4.47
CA GLU A 2 20.14 -0.49 -3.64
C GLU A 2 18.81 -1.28 -3.52
N ILE A 3 18.81 -2.60 -3.73
CA ILE A 3 17.62 -3.48 -3.60
C ILE A 3 16.88 -3.25 -2.27
N ARG A 4 17.64 -2.95 -1.20
CA ARG A 4 17.08 -2.64 0.11
C ARG A 4 16.18 -1.40 0.10
N LYS A 5 16.59 -0.33 -0.58
CA LYS A 5 15.80 0.92 -0.68
C LYS A 5 14.50 0.69 -1.45
N MET A 6 14.56 -0.06 -2.55
CA MET A 6 13.37 -0.44 -3.32
C MET A 6 12.39 -1.26 -2.46
N ALA A 7 12.90 -2.28 -1.76
CA ALA A 7 12.08 -3.12 -0.90
C ALA A 7 11.45 -2.34 0.27
N ASP A 8 12.18 -1.38 0.85
CA ASP A 8 11.65 -0.50 1.88
C ASP A 8 10.55 0.43 1.31
N TYR A 9 10.74 1.01 0.12
CA TYR A 9 9.71 1.80 -0.57
C TYR A 9 8.44 1.00 -0.83
N ILE A 10 8.54 -0.20 -1.42
CA ILE A 10 7.39 -1.06 -1.71
C ILE A 10 6.65 -1.42 -0.42
N ARG A 11 7.38 -1.73 0.66
CA ARG A 11 6.77 -2.01 1.96
C ARG A 11 5.98 -0.82 2.49
N ASP A 12 6.53 0.39 2.37
CA ASP A 12 5.85 1.61 2.82
C ASP A 12 4.57 1.86 2.01
N GLN A 13 4.59 1.63 0.69
CA GLN A 13 3.39 1.71 -0.16
C GLN A 13 2.30 0.70 0.26
N CYS A 14 2.68 -0.54 0.59
CA CYS A 14 1.74 -1.52 1.13
C CYS A 14 1.14 -1.07 2.46
N ILE A 15 1.94 -0.50 3.37
CA ILE A 15 1.47 -0.03 4.67
C ILE A 15 0.48 1.12 4.50
N GLU A 16 0.78 2.09 3.63
CA GLU A 16 -0.12 3.22 3.36
C GLU A 16 -1.42 2.74 2.70
N ALA A 17 -1.35 1.85 1.70
CA ALA A 17 -2.55 1.27 1.09
C ALA A 17 -3.44 0.55 2.13
N ALA A 18 -2.85 -0.21 3.06
CA ALA A 18 -3.60 -0.86 4.12
C ALA A 18 -4.26 0.16 5.06
N ARG A 19 -3.54 1.21 5.45
CA ARG A 19 -4.06 2.29 6.32
C ARG A 19 -5.23 3.00 5.67
N ASP A 20 -5.11 3.33 4.39
CA ASP A 20 -6.14 4.05 3.66
C ASP A 20 -7.38 3.17 3.43
N GLY A 21 -7.19 1.92 2.99
CA GLY A 21 -8.28 0.96 2.85
C GLY A 21 -9.05 0.73 4.15
N PHE A 22 -8.33 0.56 5.27
CA PHE A 22 -8.96 0.42 6.59
C PHE A 22 -9.74 1.68 6.99
N ARG A 23 -9.12 2.85 6.82
CA ARG A 23 -9.68 4.15 7.23
C ARG A 23 -10.94 4.47 6.44
N ASP A 24 -10.90 4.31 5.13
CA ASP A 24 -12.02 4.59 4.24
C ASP A 24 -13.21 3.67 4.54
N ALA A 25 -12.94 2.38 4.75
CA ALA A 25 -13.96 1.42 5.15
C ALA A 25 -14.56 1.74 6.54
N SER A 26 -13.71 2.13 7.51
CA SER A 26 -14.15 2.52 8.84
C SER A 26 -15.04 3.77 8.80
N ILE A 27 -14.65 4.78 8.03
CA ILE A 27 -15.44 6.01 7.82
C ILE A 27 -16.76 5.69 7.11
N SER A 28 -16.77 4.69 6.22
CA SER A 28 -17.96 4.19 5.53
C SER A 28 -18.86 3.33 6.41
N GLY A 29 -18.52 3.12 7.68
CA GLY A 29 -19.35 2.43 8.66
C GLY A 29 -19.20 0.91 8.67
N LEU A 30 -18.16 0.35 8.04
CA LEU A 30 -17.87 -1.07 8.16
C LEU A 30 -17.42 -1.42 9.58
N CYS A 31 -17.71 -2.66 9.99
CA CYS A 31 -17.12 -3.22 11.20
C CYS A 31 -15.61 -3.39 11.05
N ALA A 32 -14.91 -3.66 12.16
CA ALA A 32 -13.45 -3.82 12.16
C ALA A 32 -12.96 -4.95 11.23
N GLU A 33 -13.71 -6.05 11.10
CA GLU A 33 -13.37 -7.15 10.19
C GLU A 33 -13.52 -6.71 8.72
N GLY A 34 -14.61 -6.04 8.37
CA GLY A 34 -14.80 -5.50 7.03
C GLY A 34 -13.78 -4.42 6.67
N ALA A 35 -13.40 -3.58 7.63
CA ALA A 35 -12.31 -2.62 7.44
C ALA A 35 -10.95 -3.29 7.26
N MET A 36 -10.70 -4.41 7.94
CA MET A 36 -9.50 -5.22 7.76
C MET A 36 -9.45 -5.88 6.37
N GLU A 37 -10.58 -6.43 5.89
CA GLU A 37 -10.66 -6.98 4.53
C GLU A 37 -10.44 -5.90 3.45
N ALA A 38 -10.94 -4.69 3.68
CA ALA A 38 -10.70 -3.54 2.79
C ALA A 38 -9.21 -3.14 2.77
N ALA A 39 -8.53 -3.16 3.92
CA ALA A 39 -7.09 -2.92 4.02
C ALA A 39 -6.27 -3.93 3.20
N ILE A 40 -6.61 -5.22 3.30
CA ILE A 40 -5.96 -6.29 2.52
C ILE A 40 -6.23 -6.11 1.03
N SER A 41 -7.48 -5.81 0.67
CA SER A 41 -7.88 -5.57 -0.73
C SER A 41 -7.14 -4.38 -1.34
N ALA A 42 -6.95 -3.30 -0.57
CA ALA A 42 -6.18 -2.14 -0.99
C ALA A 42 -4.70 -2.49 -1.25
N MET A 43 -4.06 -3.26 -0.36
CA MET A 43 -2.70 -3.76 -0.60
C MET A 43 -2.61 -4.63 -1.85
N GLN A 44 -3.57 -5.53 -2.06
CA GLN A 44 -3.60 -6.43 -3.23
C GLN A 44 -3.85 -5.70 -4.55
N SER A 45 -4.43 -4.49 -4.50
CA SER A 45 -4.72 -3.67 -5.67
C SER A 45 -3.52 -2.81 -6.11
N LEU A 46 -2.43 -2.81 -5.36
CA LEU A 46 -1.20 -2.12 -5.75
C LEU A 46 -0.59 -2.75 -7.00
N ASP A 47 -0.27 -1.90 -7.98
CA ASP A 47 0.50 -2.29 -9.17
C ASP A 47 1.99 -2.30 -8.82
N VAL A 48 2.51 -3.48 -8.49
CA VAL A 48 3.91 -3.67 -8.08
C VAL A 48 4.89 -3.28 -9.20
N ASP A 49 4.55 -3.52 -10.47
CA ASP A 49 5.42 -3.17 -11.60
C ASP A 49 5.53 -1.64 -11.75
N LYS A 50 4.42 -0.92 -11.50
CA LYS A 50 4.41 0.54 -11.45
C LYS A 50 5.26 1.05 -10.27
N LEU A 51 5.10 0.46 -9.09
CA LEU A 51 5.88 0.85 -7.90
C LEU A 51 7.39 0.61 -8.07
N ILE A 52 7.79 -0.49 -8.74
CA ILE A 52 9.20 -0.74 -9.07
C ILE A 52 9.72 0.39 -9.97
N LYS A 53 9.01 0.72 -11.06
CA LYS A 53 9.40 1.81 -11.97
C LYS A 53 9.47 3.17 -11.28
N GLU A 54 8.52 3.46 -10.40
CA GLU A 54 8.52 4.71 -9.62
C GLU A 54 9.68 4.76 -8.63
N SER A 55 9.99 3.63 -7.98
CA SER A 55 11.14 3.58 -7.07
C SER A 55 12.44 3.91 -7.81
N GLU A 56 12.60 3.43 -9.06
CA GLU A 56 13.76 3.70 -9.92
C GLU A 56 13.89 5.15 -10.35
N GLN A 57 12.79 5.91 -10.33
CA GLN A 57 12.74 7.32 -10.73
C GLN A 57 12.92 8.29 -9.56
N ASN A 58 12.87 7.82 -8.31
CA ASN A 58 13.09 8.61 -7.10
C ASN A 58 14.59 8.66 -6.71
N GLU A 59 15.51 8.72 -7.67
CA GLU A 59 16.97 8.80 -7.44
C GLU A 59 17.51 10.24 -7.22
N ASP A 60 16.65 11.23 -7.02
CA ASP A 60 17.04 12.61 -6.67
C ASP A 60 17.37 12.79 -5.17
#